data_AF-A0A9E1W4A9-F1
#
_entry.id   AF-A0A9E1W4A9-F1
#
_cell.length_a   1.000
_cell.length_b   1.000
_cell.length_c   1.000
_cell.angle_alpha   90.00
_cell.angle_beta   90.00
_cell.angle_gamma   90.00
#
_symmetry.space_group_name_H-M   'P 1'
#
loop_
_entity.id
_entity.type
_entity.pdbx_description
1 polymer ?
#
loop_
_entity_poly.entity_id
_entity_poly.type
_entity_poly.pdbx_seq_one_letter_code
_entity_poly.pdbx_strand_id
1 'polypeptide(L)'
;MATIQASEQSSATALEGEVEQLIGHARDLIEASRTESTLRAYASDWADFESFCRRLALGVLPADPATVGLYIAEMAAVRQLAASTIGRRMAAISALHVEAGHPSPTAHPQVRRLMTGTRRTLGVQQHAKRALTPTELRRMIAALDDDLR
;
A
#
# COMPACT_ATOMS: atom_id res chain seq x y z
N MET A 1 19.57 -56.54 2.25
CA MET A 1 18.69 -55.67 1.45
C MET A 1 17.75 -54.80 2.29
N ALA A 2 17.30 -55.20 3.49
CA ALA A 2 16.37 -54.41 4.31
C ALA A 2 16.95 -53.11 4.94
N THR A 3 18.27 -52.99 5.10
CA THR A 3 18.92 -51.85 5.79
C THR A 3 19.01 -50.57 4.95
N ILE A 4 18.98 -50.66 3.61
CA ILE A 4 19.16 -49.51 2.71
C ILE A 4 17.85 -48.71 2.54
N GLN A 5 16.70 -49.39 2.52
CA GLN A 5 15.38 -48.73 2.42
C GLN A 5 15.06 -47.84 3.65
N ALA A 6 15.42 -48.29 4.86
CA ALA A 6 15.14 -47.55 6.09
C ALA A 6 15.93 -46.22 6.18
N SER A 7 17.16 -46.17 5.68
CA SER A 7 17.96 -44.94 5.63
C SER A 7 17.42 -43.93 4.59
N GLU A 8 16.92 -44.40 3.45
CA GLU A 8 16.35 -43.55 2.41
C GLU A 8 15.00 -42.96 2.84
N GLN A 9 14.16 -43.74 3.52
CA GLN A 9 12.88 -43.27 4.06
C GLN A 9 13.04 -42.28 5.22
N SER A 10 14.10 -42.43 6.03
CA SER A 10 14.44 -41.47 7.09
C SER A 10 14.92 -40.12 6.52
N SER A 11 15.70 -40.16 5.42
CA SER A 11 16.14 -38.93 4.74
C SER A 11 15.00 -38.21 4.01
N ALA A 12 14.06 -38.93 3.41
CA ALA A 12 12.90 -38.35 2.72
C ALA A 12 11.92 -37.68 3.71
N THR A 13 11.64 -38.33 4.84
CA THR A 13 10.78 -37.76 5.89
C THR A 13 11.42 -36.54 6.58
N ALA A 14 12.75 -36.50 6.70
CA ALA A 14 13.46 -35.33 7.20
C ALA A 14 13.36 -34.12 6.24
N LEU A 15 13.50 -34.34 4.93
CA LEU A 15 13.34 -33.30 3.90
C LEU A 15 11.89 -32.78 3.83
N GLU A 16 10.89 -33.66 3.93
CA GLU A 16 9.48 -33.27 3.99
C GLU A 16 9.18 -32.38 5.21
N GLY A 17 9.75 -32.74 6.37
CA GLY A 17 9.63 -31.93 7.59
C GLY A 17 10.29 -30.54 7.46
N GLU A 18 11.45 -30.46 6.82
CA GLU A 18 12.12 -29.19 6.53
C GLU A 18 11.29 -28.29 5.59
N VAL A 19 10.72 -28.87 4.54
CA VAL A 19 9.87 -28.14 3.59
C VAL A 19 8.61 -27.60 4.27
N GLU A 20 7.95 -28.37 5.13
CA GLU A 20 6.76 -27.89 5.87
C GLU A 20 7.11 -26.72 6.80
N GLN A 21 8.26 -26.77 7.47
CA GLN A 21 8.74 -25.66 8.32
C GLN A 21 9.01 -24.39 7.51
N LEU A 22 9.60 -24.52 6.31
CA LEU A 22 9.83 -23.40 5.40
C LEU A 22 8.51 -22.81 4.88
N ILE A 23 7.52 -23.65 4.58
CA ILE A 23 6.17 -23.20 4.20
C ILE A 23 5.52 -22.42 5.35
N GLY A 24 5.64 -22.91 6.60
CA GLY A 24 5.17 -22.22 7.79
C GLY A 24 5.80 -20.83 7.93
N HIS A 25 7.13 -20.74 7.90
CA HIS A 25 7.83 -19.46 7.97
C HIS A 25 7.46 -18.51 6.83
N ALA A 26 7.28 -19.03 5.61
CA ALA A 26 6.85 -18.21 4.48
C ALA A 26 5.47 -17.58 4.73
N ARG A 27 4.53 -18.32 5.33
CA ARG A 27 3.20 -17.79 5.70
C ARG A 27 3.31 -16.71 6.77
N ASP A 28 4.09 -16.94 7.82
CA ASP A 28 4.28 -15.98 8.90
C ASP A 28 4.89 -14.66 8.39
N LEU A 29 5.86 -14.74 7.47
CA LEU A 29 6.45 -13.57 6.83
C LEU A 29 5.46 -12.79 5.96
N ILE A 30 4.55 -13.49 5.28
CA ILE A 30 3.48 -12.87 4.49
C ILE A 30 2.51 -12.13 5.44
N GLU A 31 2.11 -12.75 6.54
CA GLU A 31 1.21 -12.14 7.53
C GLU A 31 1.87 -10.92 8.20
N ALA A 32 3.14 -11.04 8.57
CA ALA A 32 3.93 -9.96 9.18
C ALA A 32 4.26 -8.81 8.20
N SER A 33 4.14 -9.02 6.88
CA SER A 33 4.55 -8.04 5.87
C SER A 33 3.71 -6.75 5.86
N ARG A 34 2.53 -6.74 6.51
CA ARG A 34 1.63 -5.57 6.51
C ARG A 34 1.14 -5.28 7.90
N THR A 35 1.39 -4.04 8.36
CA THR A 35 0.81 -3.57 9.62
C THR A 35 -0.71 -3.44 9.49
N GLU A 36 -1.42 -3.67 10.59
CA GLU A 36 -2.87 -3.50 10.65
C GLU A 36 -3.31 -2.08 10.22
N SER A 37 -2.50 -1.07 10.54
CA SER A 37 -2.70 0.31 10.08
C SER A 37 -2.63 0.47 8.57
N THR A 38 -1.77 -0.30 7.89
CA THR A 38 -1.62 -0.29 6.43
C THR A 38 -2.80 -1.00 5.77
N LEU A 39 -3.27 -2.11 6.35
CA LEU A 39 -4.47 -2.82 5.88
C LEU A 39 -5.72 -1.93 5.96
N ARG A 40 -5.93 -1.27 7.10
CA ARG A 40 -7.04 -0.32 7.28
C ARG A 40 -6.97 0.85 6.30
N ALA A 41 -5.77 1.41 6.09
CA ALA A 41 -5.58 2.49 5.12
C ALA A 41 -5.92 2.03 3.69
N TYR A 42 -5.51 0.82 3.30
CA TYR A 42 -5.78 0.30 1.96
C TYR A 42 -7.26 -0.02 1.75
N ALA A 43 -7.94 -0.55 2.76
CA ALA A 43 -9.38 -0.79 2.71
C ALA A 43 -10.15 0.53 2.49
N SER A 44 -9.80 1.59 3.22
CA SER A 44 -10.41 2.91 3.01
C SER A 44 -10.08 3.52 1.65
N ASP A 45 -8.84 3.38 1.18
CA ASP A 45 -8.43 3.86 -0.14
C ASP A 45 -9.15 3.12 -1.26
N TRP A 46 -9.34 1.81 -1.12
CA TRP A 46 -10.09 0.99 -2.06
C TRP A 46 -11.55 1.39 -2.12
N ALA A 47 -12.23 1.52 -0.98
CA ALA A 47 -13.63 1.92 -0.93
C ALA A 47 -13.88 3.29 -1.63
N ASP A 48 -12.93 4.22 -1.53
CA ASP A 48 -12.97 5.49 -2.26
C ASP A 48 -12.87 5.28 -3.77
N PHE A 49 -11.96 4.42 -4.23
CA PHE A 49 -11.85 4.05 -5.65
C PHE A 49 -13.11 3.33 -6.17
N GLU A 50 -13.70 2.41 -5.40
CA GLU A 50 -14.95 1.75 -5.76
C GLU A 50 -16.10 2.76 -5.89
N SER A 51 -16.17 3.73 -4.98
CA SER A 51 -17.15 4.82 -5.04
C SER A 51 -16.99 5.65 -6.30
N PHE A 52 -15.75 6.02 -6.65
CA PHE A 52 -15.45 6.71 -7.90
C PHE A 52 -15.88 5.90 -9.13
N CYS A 53 -15.54 4.60 -9.18
CA CYS A 53 -15.89 3.73 -10.31
C CYS A 53 -17.40 3.60 -10.46
N ARG A 54 -18.13 3.35 -9.37
CA ARG A 54 -19.61 3.28 -9.38
C ARG A 54 -20.24 4.57 -9.86
N ARG A 55 -19.76 5.72 -9.40
CA ARG A 55 -20.28 7.04 -9.80
C ARG A 55 -20.14 7.29 -11.31
N LEU A 56 -19.13 6.72 -11.95
CA LEU A 56 -18.87 6.89 -13.38
C LEU A 56 -19.22 5.65 -14.22
N ALA A 57 -19.86 4.64 -13.63
CA ALA A 57 -20.18 3.35 -14.26
C ALA A 57 -18.95 2.65 -14.90
N LEU A 58 -17.80 2.71 -14.22
CA LEU A 58 -16.54 2.09 -14.64
C LEU A 58 -16.29 0.76 -13.91
N GLY A 59 -15.53 -0.13 -14.55
CA GLY A 59 -15.11 -1.40 -13.97
C GLY A 59 -14.09 -1.21 -12.83
N VAL A 60 -14.35 -1.86 -11.70
CA VAL A 60 -13.55 -1.70 -10.47
C VAL A 60 -12.47 -2.78 -10.33
N LEU A 61 -12.73 -4.01 -10.78
CA LEU A 61 -11.82 -5.14 -10.71
C LEU A 61 -12.16 -6.19 -11.79
N PRO A 62 -11.22 -6.52 -12.70
CA PRO A 62 -10.02 -5.75 -12.99
C PRO A 62 -10.38 -4.37 -13.58
N ALA A 63 -9.80 -3.30 -13.02
CA ALA A 63 -9.95 -1.96 -13.57
C ALA A 63 -9.10 -1.77 -14.83
N ASP A 64 -9.66 -1.06 -15.81
CA ASP A 64 -8.89 -0.63 -16.98
C ASP A 64 -7.86 0.45 -16.58
N PRO A 65 -6.63 0.45 -17.13
CA PRO A 65 -5.65 1.51 -16.87
C PRO A 65 -6.16 2.94 -17.10
N ALA A 66 -7.07 3.16 -18.05
CA ALA A 66 -7.72 4.44 -18.29
C ALA A 66 -8.62 4.86 -17.12
N THR A 67 -9.33 3.91 -16.49
CA THR A 67 -10.14 4.16 -15.27
C THR A 67 -9.25 4.68 -14.14
N VAL A 68 -8.10 4.06 -13.92
CA VAL A 68 -7.12 4.52 -12.93
C VAL A 68 -6.56 5.89 -13.30
N GLY A 69 -6.35 6.15 -14.59
CA GLY A 69 -5.91 7.45 -15.09
C GLY A 69 -6.91 8.58 -14.79
N LEU A 70 -8.20 8.34 -15.02
CA LEU A 70 -9.27 9.28 -14.68
C LEU A 70 -9.34 9.53 -13.18
N TYR A 71 -9.15 8.49 -12.37
CA TYR A 71 -9.14 8.62 -10.92
C TYR A 71 -7.96 9.46 -10.40
N ILE A 72 -6.76 9.27 -10.96
CA ILE A 72 -5.60 10.14 -10.66
C ILE A 72 -5.92 11.59 -11.02
N ALA A 73 -6.50 11.83 -12.20
CA ALA A 73 -6.84 13.18 -12.65
C ALA A 73 -7.88 13.85 -11.74
N GLU A 74 -8.91 13.13 -11.30
CA GLU A 74 -9.92 13.63 -10.37
C GLU A 74 -9.31 13.98 -9.01
N MET A 75 -8.47 13.10 -8.46
CA MET A 75 -7.78 13.36 -7.19
C MET A 75 -6.83 14.56 -7.27
N ALA A 76 -6.12 14.72 -8.39
CA ALA A 76 -5.15 15.81 -8.57
C ALA A 76 -5.82 17.15 -8.90
N ALA A 77 -6.78 17.18 -9.83
CA ALA A 77 -7.35 18.42 -10.35
C ALA A 77 -8.58 18.90 -9.57
N VAL A 78 -9.42 17.98 -9.10
CA VAL A 78 -10.69 18.33 -8.44
C VAL A 78 -10.51 18.35 -6.93
N ARG A 79 -9.95 17.26 -6.37
CA ARG A 79 -9.77 17.12 -4.91
C ARG A 79 -8.47 17.71 -4.39
N GLN A 80 -7.54 18.06 -5.29
CA GLN A 80 -6.25 18.67 -4.97
C GLN A 80 -5.45 17.91 -3.91
N LEU A 81 -5.48 16.56 -3.97
CA LEU A 81 -4.78 15.71 -3.02
C LEU A 81 -3.27 15.76 -3.24
N ALA A 82 -2.49 15.70 -2.16
CA ALA A 82 -1.04 15.59 -2.24
C ALA A 82 -0.59 14.34 -3.02
N ALA A 83 0.52 14.46 -3.77
CA ALA A 83 1.07 13.36 -4.56
C ALA A 83 1.40 12.11 -3.72
N SER A 84 1.73 12.26 -2.43
CA SER A 84 1.95 11.15 -1.50
C SER A 84 0.67 10.37 -1.22
N THR A 85 -0.45 11.07 -1.00
CA THR A 85 -1.78 10.45 -0.81
C THR A 85 -2.21 9.71 -2.06
N ILE A 86 -2.05 10.33 -3.24
CA ILE A 86 -2.35 9.68 -4.53
C ILE A 86 -1.48 8.43 -4.71
N GLY A 87 -0.19 8.52 -4.39
CA GLY A 87 0.73 7.38 -4.45
C GLY A 87 0.33 6.21 -3.56
N ARG A 88 -0.11 6.49 -2.32
CA ARG A 88 -0.62 5.47 -1.40
C ARG A 88 -1.88 4.78 -1.95
N ARG A 89 -2.80 5.54 -2.54
CA ARG A 89 -4.00 5.00 -3.18
C ARG A 89 -3.67 4.11 -4.38
N MET A 90 -2.67 4.48 -5.18
CA MET A 90 -2.18 3.60 -6.26
C MET A 90 -1.60 2.30 -5.70
N ALA A 91 -0.88 2.34 -4.58
CA ALA A 91 -0.38 1.13 -3.94
C ALA A 91 -1.53 0.22 -3.46
N ALA A 92 -2.60 0.80 -2.90
CA ALA A 92 -3.79 0.06 -2.51
C ALA A 92 -4.47 -0.62 -3.72
N ILE A 93 -4.72 0.13 -4.80
CA ILE A 93 -5.29 -0.43 -6.04
C ILE A 93 -4.42 -1.56 -6.58
N SER A 94 -3.09 -1.36 -6.61
CA SER A 94 -2.15 -2.38 -7.08
C SER A 94 -2.19 -3.64 -6.23
N ALA A 95 -2.16 -3.49 -4.90
CA ALA A 95 -2.17 -4.63 -3.98
C ALA A 95 -3.44 -5.46 -4.15
N LEU A 96 -4.61 -4.82 -4.19
CA LEU A 96 -5.88 -5.53 -4.27
C LEU A 96 -6.10 -6.20 -5.63
N HIS A 97 -5.59 -5.63 -6.73
CA HIS A 97 -5.62 -6.32 -8.03
C HIS A 97 -4.75 -7.58 -8.01
N VAL A 98 -3.52 -7.47 -7.49
CA VAL A 98 -2.60 -8.60 -7.40
C VAL A 98 -3.13 -9.68 -6.47
N GLU A 99 -3.70 -9.30 -5.33
CA GLU A 99 -4.32 -10.20 -4.36
C GLU A 99 -5.54 -10.93 -4.94
N ALA A 100 -6.30 -10.26 -5.82
CA ALA A 100 -7.39 -10.87 -6.59
C ALA A 100 -6.92 -11.70 -7.80
N GLY A 101 -5.61 -11.86 -8.02
CA GLY A 101 -5.06 -12.64 -9.14
C GLY A 101 -5.03 -11.92 -10.48
N HIS A 102 -5.18 -10.59 -10.50
CA HIS A 102 -5.14 -9.77 -11.71
C HIS A 102 -3.84 -8.97 -11.83
N PRO A 103 -3.36 -8.69 -13.06
CA PRO A 103 -2.29 -7.72 -13.26
C PRO A 103 -2.68 -6.36 -12.72
N SER A 104 -1.73 -5.69 -12.05
CA SER A 104 -1.98 -4.35 -11.52
C SER A 104 -2.13 -3.32 -12.65
N PRO A 105 -3.26 -2.59 -12.73
CA PRO A 105 -3.44 -1.53 -13.72
C PRO A 105 -2.49 -0.35 -13.50
N THR A 106 -1.95 -0.20 -12.27
CA THR A 106 -0.99 0.88 -11.96
C THR A 106 0.39 0.63 -12.56
N ALA A 107 0.70 -0.61 -12.96
CA ALA A 107 1.94 -0.94 -13.66
C ALA A 107 1.93 -0.48 -15.14
N HIS A 108 0.75 -0.19 -15.70
CA HIS A 108 0.61 0.22 -17.09
C HIS A 108 1.42 1.49 -17.39
N PRO A 109 2.13 1.58 -18.53
CA PRO A 109 3.01 2.72 -18.84
C PRO A 109 2.32 4.08 -18.81
N GLN A 110 1.04 4.16 -19.22
CA GLN A 110 0.28 5.42 -19.18
C GLN A 110 0.04 5.88 -17.74
N VAL A 111 -0.33 4.98 -16.83
CA VAL A 111 -0.56 5.29 -15.41
C VAL A 111 0.74 5.75 -14.75
N ARG A 112 1.86 5.10 -15.07
CA ARG A 112 3.19 5.52 -14.59
C ARG A 112 3.59 6.92 -15.06
N ARG A 113 3.27 7.28 -16.31
CA ARG A 113 3.49 8.64 -16.83
C ARG A 113 2.61 9.65 -16.11
N LEU A 114 1.33 9.34 -15.87
CA LEU A 114 0.42 10.19 -15.10
C LEU A 114 0.91 10.44 -13.68
N MET A 115 1.38 9.40 -12.99
CA MET A 115 1.97 9.55 -11.65
C MET A 115 3.24 10.39 -11.66
N THR A 116 4.09 10.25 -12.69
CA THR A 116 5.26 11.12 -12.87
C THR A 116 4.86 12.58 -13.05
N GLY A 117 3.85 12.86 -13.89
CA GLY A 117 3.30 14.20 -14.08
C GLY A 117 2.73 14.77 -12.79
N THR A 118 1.89 13.98 -12.10
CA THR A 118 1.27 14.34 -10.81
C THR A 118 2.32 14.74 -9.77
N ARG A 119 3.39 13.96 -9.63
CA ARG A 119 4.49 14.28 -8.69
C ARG A 119 5.24 15.55 -9.06
N ARG A 120 5.44 15.84 -10.34
CA ARG A 120 6.10 17.07 -10.78
C ARG A 120 5.21 18.29 -10.53
N THR A 121 3.94 18.21 -10.91
CA THR A 121 3.01 19.34 -10.79
C THR A 121 2.66 19.64 -9.32
N LEU A 122 2.39 18.59 -8.52
CA LEU A 122 1.98 18.75 -7.12
C LEU A 122 3.16 18.74 -6.15
N GLY A 123 4.31 18.18 -6.53
CA GLY A 123 5.54 18.24 -5.74
C GLY A 123 6.18 19.64 -5.71
N VAL A 124 5.86 20.49 -6.69
CA VAL A 124 6.19 21.92 -6.63
C VAL A 124 5.23 22.67 -5.68
N GLN A 125 3.99 22.21 -5.57
CA GLN A 125 2.95 22.68 -4.63
C GLN A 125 3.06 22.00 -3.26
N GLN A 126 4.29 21.81 -2.74
CA GLN A 126 4.43 21.44 -1.33
C GLN A 126 4.03 22.68 -0.52
N HIS A 127 2.78 22.73 -0.04
CA HIS A 127 2.40 23.62 1.06
C HIS A 127 3.36 23.32 2.21
N ALA A 128 4.41 24.14 2.33
CA ALA A 128 5.28 24.12 3.48
C ALA A 128 4.38 24.22 4.70
N LYS A 129 4.25 23.13 5.48
CA LYS A 129 3.69 23.23 6.82
C LYS A 129 4.54 24.29 7.50
N ARG A 130 3.93 25.43 7.86
CA ARG A 130 4.63 26.57 8.46
C ARG A 130 5.54 26.03 9.55
N ALA A 131 6.84 26.30 9.45
CA ALA A 131 7.79 25.90 10.46
C ALA A 131 7.30 26.45 11.81
N LEU A 132 7.24 25.58 12.82
CA LEU A 132 6.89 25.99 14.17
C LEU A 132 7.88 27.07 14.59
N THR A 133 7.40 28.25 14.96
CA THR A 133 8.29 29.31 15.40
C THR A 133 8.84 28.98 16.79
N PRO A 134 10.05 29.43 17.15
CA PRO A 134 10.58 29.25 18.50
C PRO A 134 9.63 29.78 19.58
N THR A 135 8.78 30.76 19.26
CA THR A 135 7.74 31.29 20.14
C THR A 135 6.60 30.30 20.36
N GLU A 136 6.15 29.60 19.33
CA GLU A 136 5.11 28.57 19.44
C GLU A 136 5.62 27.34 20.18
N LEU A 137 6.87 26.95 19.94
CA LEU A 137 7.52 25.86 20.68
C LEU A 137 7.63 26.19 22.18
N ARG A 138 8.05 27.42 22.53
CA ARG A 138 8.12 27.87 23.93
C ARG A 138 6.75 27.92 24.61
N ARG A 139 5.69 28.28 23.89
CA ARG A 139 4.31 28.26 24.43
C ARG A 139 3.81 26.84 24.71
N MET A 140 4.15 25.87 23.85
CA MET A 140 3.80 24.48 24.08
C MET A 140 4.56 23.89 25.29
N ILE A 141 5.84 24.23 25.45
CA ILE A 141 6.65 23.81 26.61
C ILE A 141 6.10 24.42 27.90
N ALA A 142 5.82 25.73 27.93
CA ALA A 142 5.25 26.39 29.10
C ALA A 142 3.86 25.86 29.50
N ALA A 143 3.08 25.37 28.53
CA ALA A 143 1.78 24.74 28.80
C ALA A 143 1.89 23.30 29.34
N LEU A 144 3.08 22.68 29.29
CA LEU A 144 3.34 21.34 29.85
C LEU A 144 3.91 21.41 31.28
N ASP A 145 4.51 22.54 31.66
CA ASP A 145 5.08 22.75 33.01
C ASP A 145 4.00 23.07 34.08
N ASP A 146 2.78 23.46 33.69
CA ASP A 146 1.69 23.77 34.64
C ASP A 146 0.94 22.51 35.18
N ASP A 147 1.28 21.31 34.69
CA ASP A 147 0.63 20.04 35.09
C ASP A 147 1.55 19.05 35.84
N LEU A 148 2.79 19.45 36.15
CA LEU A 148 3.71 18.68 37.00
C LEU A 148 4.19 19.57 38.14
N ARG A 149 3.52 19.42 39.29
CA ARG A 149 3.83 20.02 40.60
C ARG A 149 5.32 20.15 40.92
#